data_AF-A0A351XE96-F1
#
_entry.id   AF-A0A351XE96-F1
#
_cell.length_a   1.000
_cell.length_b   1.000
_cell.length_c   1.000
_cell.angle_alpha   90.00
_cell.angle_beta   90.00
_cell.angle_gamma   90.00
#
_symmetry.space_group_name_H-M   'P 1'
#
loop_
_entity.id
_entity.type
_entity.pdbx_description
1 polymer ?
#
loop_
_entity_poly.entity_id
_entity_poly.type
_entity_poly.pdbx_seq_one_letter_code
_entity_poly.pdbx_strand_id
1 'polypeptide(L)'
;MRRWILGARPRTLPAAVVPVLVGTAVAAGSGIIWWRAAAALVVALALQVAVNYANDLSDGLRGTDGPGRVGPQRLVGSGLATPQEVRLAML
;
A
#
# COMPACT_ATOMS: atom_id res chain seq x y z
N MET A 1 -5.95 0.52 15.96
CA MET A 1 -4.62 0.66 15.33
C MET A 1 -4.17 -0.57 14.55
N ARG A 2 -4.17 -1.78 15.15
CA ARG A 2 -3.66 -3.00 14.49
C ARG A 2 -4.32 -3.34 13.14
N ARG A 3 -5.62 -3.03 12.98
CA ARG A 3 -6.35 -3.22 11.71
C ARG A 3 -5.78 -2.37 10.56
N TRP A 4 -5.41 -1.12 10.81
CA TRP A 4 -4.87 -0.24 9.77
C TRP A 4 -3.48 -0.69 9.31
N ILE A 5 -2.67 -1.22 10.22
CA ILE A 5 -1.39 -1.85 9.87
C ILE A 5 -1.62 -3.09 8.99
N LEU A 6 -2.66 -3.90 9.28
CA LEU A 6 -3.03 -5.03 8.43
C LEU A 6 -3.42 -4.57 7.01
N GLY A 7 -4.26 -3.54 6.90
CA GLY A 7 -4.68 -2.96 5.61
C GLY A 7 -3.56 -2.31 4.82
N ALA A 8 -2.59 -1.68 5.49
CA ALA A 8 -1.40 -1.09 4.86
C ALA A 8 -0.43 -2.13 4.27
N ARG A 9 -0.57 -3.42 4.65
CA ARG A 9 0.23 -4.58 4.18
C ARG A 9 1.75 -4.28 4.15
N PRO A 10 2.43 -4.12 5.30
CA PRO A 10 3.86 -3.81 5.38
C PRO A 10 4.77 -4.71 4.52
N ARG A 11 4.38 -5.98 4.34
CA ARG A 11 5.12 -6.95 3.52
C ARG A 11 5.16 -6.59 2.03
N THR A 12 4.29 -5.70 1.54
CA THR A 12 4.31 -5.24 0.13
C THR A 12 5.09 -3.93 -0.06
N LEU A 13 5.46 -3.23 1.01
CA LEU A 13 6.21 -1.97 0.93
C LEU A 13 7.58 -2.09 0.23
N PRO A 14 8.33 -3.21 0.31
CA PRO A 14 9.55 -3.36 -0.48
C PRO A 14 9.34 -3.18 -1.98
N ALA A 15 8.15 -3.51 -2.52
CA ALA A 15 7.82 -3.30 -3.93
C ALA A 15 7.79 -1.82 -4.33
N ALA A 16 7.53 -0.91 -3.37
CA ALA A 16 7.58 0.53 -3.58
C ALA A 16 8.99 1.11 -3.41
N VAL A 17 9.82 0.48 -2.56
CA VAL A 17 11.20 0.92 -2.30
C VAL A 17 12.10 0.62 -3.49
N VAL A 18 11.98 -0.58 -4.08
CA VAL A 18 12.88 -1.04 -5.16
C VAL A 18 12.92 -0.08 -6.36
N PRO A 19 11.78 0.37 -6.95
CA PRO A 19 11.82 1.30 -8.08
C PRO A 19 12.51 2.63 -7.77
N VAL A 20 12.34 3.15 -6.54
CA VAL A 20 12.98 4.39 -6.09
C VAL A 20 14.49 4.20 -5.98
N LEU A 21 14.95 3.08 -5.41
CA LEU A 21 16.38 2.76 -5.34
C LEU A 21 17.00 2.60 -6.73
N VAL A 22 16.32 1.87 -7.62
CA VAL A 22 16.78 1.67 -9.01
C VAL A 22 16.87 3.02 -9.74
N GLY A 23 15.83 3.86 -9.67
CA GLY A 23 15.86 5.20 -10.28
C GLY A 23 16.95 6.10 -9.70
N THR A 24 17.19 6.04 -8.39
CA THR A 24 18.25 6.79 -7.72
C THR A 24 19.64 6.31 -8.16
N ALA A 25 19.84 5.00 -8.31
CA ALA A 25 21.09 4.42 -8.78
C ALA A 25 21.39 4.80 -10.24
N VAL A 26 20.38 4.84 -11.10
CA VAL A 26 20.51 5.33 -12.49
C VAL A 26 20.99 6.78 -12.53
N ALA A 27 20.51 7.63 -11.60
CA ALA A 27 20.91 9.03 -11.52
C ALA A 27 22.35 9.24 -10.99
N ALA A 28 23.04 8.20 -10.51
CA ALA A 28 24.38 8.32 -9.92
C ALA A 28 25.41 8.89 -10.92
N GLY A 29 25.30 8.56 -12.21
CA GLY A 29 26.20 9.08 -13.25
C GLY A 29 26.02 10.58 -13.56
N SER A 30 24.86 11.15 -13.22
CA SER A 30 24.53 12.57 -13.45
C SER A 30 24.50 13.42 -12.17
N GLY A 31 24.75 12.80 -11.02
CA GLY A 31 24.61 13.41 -9.70
C GLY A 31 23.25 13.13 -9.06
N ILE A 32 23.29 12.60 -7.83
CA ILE A 32 22.11 12.27 -7.04
C ILE A 32 21.59 13.54 -6.34
N ILE A 33 20.32 13.85 -6.52
CA ILE A 33 19.62 14.89 -5.75
C ILE A 33 18.85 14.20 -4.62
N TRP A 34 19.50 14.08 -3.46
CA TRP A 34 19.00 13.27 -2.34
C TRP A 34 17.60 13.64 -1.85
N TRP A 35 17.25 14.93 -1.82
CA TRP A 35 15.90 15.34 -1.40
C TRP A 35 14.81 14.86 -2.38
N ARG A 36 15.12 14.75 -3.68
CA ARG A 36 14.18 14.20 -4.68
C ARG A 36 14.01 12.70 -4.50
N ALA A 37 15.09 11.97 -4.20
CA ALA A 37 15.02 10.55 -3.87
C ALA A 37 14.18 10.29 -2.61
N ALA A 38 14.37 11.11 -1.57
CA ALA A 38 13.57 11.03 -0.35
C ALA A 38 12.09 11.36 -0.60
N ALA A 39 11.79 12.43 -1.36
CA ALA A 39 10.42 12.78 -1.73
C ALA A 39 9.75 11.67 -2.56
N ALA A 40 10.47 11.11 -3.54
CA ALA A 40 10.00 9.98 -4.33
C ALA A 40 9.71 8.75 -3.47
N LEU A 41 10.54 8.46 -2.47
CA LEU A 41 10.30 7.36 -1.51
C LEU A 41 9.01 7.57 -0.71
N VAL A 42 8.79 8.78 -0.19
CA VAL A 42 7.56 9.11 0.55
C VAL A 42 6.33 8.91 -0.34
N VAL A 43 6.36 9.43 -1.57
CA VAL A 43 5.26 9.28 -2.52
C VAL A 43 5.03 7.81 -2.88
N ALA A 44 6.09 7.05 -3.17
CA ALA A 44 5.98 5.64 -3.52
C ALA A 44 5.37 4.81 -2.39
N LEU A 45 5.80 5.03 -1.14
CA LEU A 45 5.25 4.36 0.03
C LEU A 45 3.78 4.73 0.27
N ALA A 46 3.44 6.02 0.16
CA ALA A 46 2.06 6.49 0.30
C ALA A 46 1.15 5.86 -0.76
N LEU A 47 1.58 5.84 -2.03
CA LEU A 47 0.85 5.20 -3.12
C LEU A 47 0.68 3.71 -2.91
N GLN A 48 1.72 3.01 -2.44
CA GLN A 48 1.64 1.57 -2.16
C GLN A 48 0.61 1.26 -1.07
N VAL A 49 0.58 2.08 -0.01
CA VAL A 49 -0.41 1.96 1.07
C VAL A 49 -1.82 2.27 0.56
N ALA A 50 -1.99 3.36 -0.21
CA ALA A 50 -3.27 3.73 -0.81
C ALA A 50 -3.83 2.61 -1.71
N VAL A 51 -2.99 2.04 -2.58
CA VAL A 51 -3.37 0.91 -3.45
C VAL A 51 -3.71 -0.34 -2.65
N ASN A 52 -3.00 -0.61 -1.55
CA ASN A 52 -3.33 -1.74 -0.67
C ASN A 52 -4.74 -1.61 -0.08
N TYR A 53 -5.15 -0.41 0.33
CA TYR A 53 -6.50 -0.12 0.81
C TYR A 53 -7.55 -0.12 -0.31
N ALA A 54 -7.24 0.47 -1.47
CA ALA A 54 -8.15 0.46 -2.62
C ALA A 54 -8.47 -0.97 -3.09
N ASN A 55 -7.47 -1.85 -3.08
CA ASN A 55 -7.65 -3.26 -3.38
C ASN A 55 -8.49 -3.96 -2.29
N ASP A 56 -8.24 -3.71 -1.00
CA ASP A 56 -9.07 -4.26 0.10
C ASP A 56 -10.54 -3.84 -0.02
N LEU A 57 -10.78 -2.56 -0.33
CA LEU A 57 -12.12 -2.01 -0.54
C LEU A 57 -12.83 -2.67 -1.72
N SER A 58 -12.19 -2.69 -2.89
CA SER A 58 -12.81 -3.22 -4.11
C SER A 58 -13.01 -4.74 -4.06
N ASP A 59 -12.06 -5.50 -3.49
CA ASP A 59 -12.18 -6.95 -3.29
C ASP A 59 -13.25 -7.30 -2.25
N GLY A 60 -13.32 -6.54 -1.15
CA GLY A 60 -14.36 -6.70 -0.14
C GLY A 60 -15.76 -6.43 -0.67
N LEU A 61 -15.94 -5.38 -1.49
CA LEU A 61 -17.23 -5.06 -2.13
C LEU A 61 -17.65 -6.12 -3.17
N ARG A 62 -16.69 -6.78 -3.84
CA ARG A 62 -16.96 -7.85 -4.81
C ARG A 62 -17.22 -9.21 -4.17
N GLY A 63 -17.05 -9.34 -2.85
CA GLY A 63 -17.20 -10.61 -2.14
C GLY A 63 -16.04 -11.59 -2.35
N THR A 64 -14.93 -11.15 -2.98
CA THR A 64 -13.73 -11.98 -3.23
C THR A 64 -13.01 -12.39 -1.94
N ASP A 65 -13.28 -11.68 -0.85
CA ASP A 65 -12.64 -11.83 0.47
C ASP A 65 -13.53 -12.56 1.50
N GLY A 66 -14.37 -13.51 1.06
CA GLY A 66 -15.28 -14.26 1.92
C GLY A 66 -14.63 -15.32 2.85
N PRO A 67 -15.45 -16.12 3.56
CA PRO A 67 -15.00 -17.06 4.61
C PRO A 67 -14.00 -18.13 4.16
N GLY A 68 -13.93 -18.43 2.86
CA GLY A 68 -13.00 -19.40 2.28
C GLY A 68 -11.64 -18.79 1.87
N ARG A 69 -11.37 -17.52 2.20
CA ARG A 69 -10.13 -16.86 1.79
C ARG A 69 -8.91 -17.50 2.44
N VAL A 70 -7.96 -17.94 1.60
CA VAL A 70 -6.63 -18.34 2.03
C VAL A 70 -5.70 -17.13 1.95
N GLY A 71 -5.36 -16.54 3.10
CA GLY A 71 -4.47 -15.39 3.18
C GLY A 71 -4.70 -14.52 4.42
N PRO A 72 -3.98 -13.40 4.55
CA PRO A 72 -4.22 -12.45 5.64
C PRO A 72 -5.66 -11.93 5.60
N GLN A 73 -6.22 -11.67 6.79
CA GLN A 73 -7.51 -11.02 6.93
C GLN A 73 -7.56 -9.68 6.17
N ARG A 74 -8.73 -9.36 5.64
CA ARG A 74 -9.03 -8.18 4.83
C ARG A 74 -10.02 -7.30 5.56
N LEU A 75 -9.86 -5.99 5.52
CA LEU A 75 -10.63 -5.09 6.36
C LEU A 75 -12.12 -5.16 6.06
N VAL A 76 -12.50 -4.98 4.80
CA VAL A 76 -13.91 -4.99 4.38
C VAL A 76 -14.46 -6.42 4.39
N GLY A 77 -13.75 -7.37 3.78
CA GLY A 77 -14.21 -8.76 3.64
C GLY A 77 -14.43 -9.49 4.97
N SER A 78 -13.70 -9.12 6.03
CA SER A 78 -13.88 -9.69 7.38
C SER A 78 -14.74 -8.83 8.31
N GLY A 79 -15.28 -7.71 7.83
CA GLY A 79 -16.09 -6.80 8.65
C GLY A 79 -15.31 -6.01 9.71
N LEU A 80 -13.98 -5.98 9.64
CA LEU A 80 -13.13 -5.24 10.58
C LEU A 80 -13.18 -3.73 10.37
N ALA A 81 -13.57 -3.27 9.17
CA ALA A 81 -13.88 -1.88 8.86
C ALA A 81 -14.94 -1.81 7.75
N THR A 82 -15.73 -0.74 7.78
CA THR A 82 -16.72 -0.45 6.74
C THR A 82 -16.04 0.00 5.43
N PRO A 83 -16.70 -0.18 4.27
CA PRO A 83 -16.20 0.34 2.99
C PRO A 83 -15.86 1.84 3.04
N GLN A 84 -16.67 2.64 3.75
CA GLN A 84 -16.49 4.08 3.89
C GLN A 84 -15.23 4.42 4.70
N GLU A 85 -14.98 3.70 5.81
CA GLU A 85 -13.76 3.89 6.60
C GLU A 85 -12.51 3.53 5.78
N VAL A 86 -12.54 2.45 4.99
CA VAL A 86 -11.39 2.06 4.14
C VAL A 86 -11.19 3.04 2.99
N ARG A 87 -12.28 3.59 2.42
CA ARG A 87 -12.22 4.65 1.41
C ARG A 87 -11.58 5.93 1.96
N LEU A 88 -11.83 6.29 3.21
CA LEU A 88 -11.17 7.43 3.84
C LEU A 88 -9.69 7.13 4.14
N ALA A 89 -9.35 5.90 4.52
CA ALA A 89 -7.98 5.52 4.83
C ALA A 89 -7.04 5.44 3.61
N MET A 90 -7.59 5.29 2.40
CA MET A 90 -6.78 5.26 1.16
C MET A 90 -6.52 6.66 0.56
N LEU A 91 -7.24 7.68 1.01
CA LEU A 91 -7.11 9.08 0.55
C LEU A 91 -6.12 9.84 1.44
#